data_AF-A0A800K7F9-F1
#
_entry.id   AF-A0A800K7F9-F1
#
_cell.length_a   1.000
_cell.length_b   1.000
_cell.length_c   1.000
_cell.angle_alpha   90.00
_cell.angle_beta   90.00
_cell.angle_gamma   90.00
#
_symmetry.space_group_name_H-M   'P 1'
#
loop_
_entity.id
_entity.type
_entity.pdbx_description
1 polymer ?
#
loop_
_entity_poly.entity_id
_entity_poly.type
_entity_poly.pdbx_seq_one_letter_code
_entity_poly.pdbx_strand_id
1 'polypeptide(L)'
;SARSSARREGAAGSLDPDRYRVSPGYHEALGIPLLRGRLLSVADGPGAPVVIVISNELARRYWPDASPIGATVHLGSDTATVVGVVGDVRSGSLTAEPRLAFYASLYQAPSRAVSFVVRAPGGASGVVG
;
A
#
# COMPACT_ATOMS: atom_id res chain seq x y z
N SER A 1 -33.56 -16.55 -21.75
CA SER A 1 -32.37 -17.23 -21.19
C SER A 1 -31.37 -16.18 -20.72
N ALA A 2 -31.38 -15.85 -19.43
CA ALA A 2 -30.43 -16.34 -18.40
C ALA A 2 -29.18 -15.43 -18.34
N ARG A 3 -29.27 -14.29 -17.64
CA ARG A 3 -28.83 -14.05 -16.23
C ARG A 3 -27.32 -14.22 -16.02
N SER A 4 -26.63 -13.10 -15.80
CA SER A 4 -25.39 -12.92 -15.01
C SER A 4 -24.98 -11.44 -15.07
N SER A 5 -25.66 -10.48 -14.43
CA SER A 5 -25.51 -10.10 -13.02
C SER A 5 -24.08 -10.08 -12.49
N ALA A 6 -23.21 -9.26 -13.08
CA ALA A 6 -22.07 -8.68 -12.35
C ALA A 6 -22.57 -7.41 -11.66
N ARG A 7 -22.85 -7.61 -10.39
CA ARG A 7 -23.40 -6.70 -9.40
C ARG A 7 -22.54 -5.43 -9.33
N ARG A 8 -23.21 -4.28 -9.23
CA ARG A 8 -22.60 -2.99 -8.87
C ARG A 8 -21.75 -3.17 -7.61
N GLU A 9 -20.45 -3.03 -7.74
CA GLU A 9 -19.55 -2.84 -6.62
C GLU A 9 -19.46 -1.32 -6.39
N GLY A 10 -20.45 -0.80 -5.67
CA GLY A 10 -20.29 0.49 -5.02
C GLY A 10 -19.56 0.26 -3.71
N ALA A 11 -18.37 0.83 -3.52
CA ALA A 11 -17.78 1.11 -2.21
C ALA A 11 -16.44 1.83 -2.34
N ALA A 12 -16.29 2.95 -1.62
CA ALA A 12 -15.10 3.76 -1.39
C ALA A 12 -14.49 4.46 -2.62
N GLY A 13 -14.38 5.79 -2.57
CA GLY A 13 -13.72 6.57 -3.61
C GLY A 13 -12.33 6.01 -3.91
N SER A 14 -12.03 5.82 -5.18
CA SER A 14 -10.70 5.39 -5.63
C SER A 14 -9.70 6.47 -5.25
N LEU A 15 -9.04 6.33 -4.11
CA LEU A 15 -7.86 7.13 -3.82
C LEU A 15 -6.78 6.64 -4.77
N ASP A 16 -6.16 7.58 -5.48
CA ASP A 16 -5.03 7.33 -6.37
C ASP A 16 -3.76 7.74 -5.63
N PRO A 17 -3.15 6.83 -4.84
CA PRO A 17 -1.91 7.16 -4.14
C PRO A 17 -0.77 7.32 -5.13
N ASP A 18 0.07 8.33 -4.88
CA ASP A 18 1.31 8.52 -5.61
C ASP A 18 2.18 7.27 -5.52
N ARG A 19 2.64 6.82 -6.69
CA ARG A 19 3.55 5.68 -6.78
C ARG A 19 4.99 6.13 -6.97
N TYR A 20 5.85 5.73 -6.05
CA TYR A 20 7.29 5.92 -6.16
C TYR A 20 7.99 4.58 -6.38
N ARG A 21 8.95 4.56 -7.30
CA ARG A 21 9.92 3.47 -7.44
C ARG A 21 11.22 3.92 -6.81
N VAL A 22 11.69 3.17 -5.83
CA VAL A 22 12.82 3.60 -5.00
C VAL A 22 13.89 2.54 -4.90
N SER A 23 15.15 2.98 -4.82
CA SER A 23 16.25 2.11 -4.44
C SER A 23 16.20 1.82 -2.93
N PRO A 24 16.85 0.73 -2.48
CA PRO A 24 17.21 0.56 -1.09
C PRO A 24 17.93 1.82 -0.56
N GLY A 25 17.66 2.20 0.70
CA GLY A 25 18.23 3.41 1.32
C GLY A 25 17.57 4.74 0.94
N TYR A 26 16.60 4.77 0.01
CA TYR A 26 15.93 6.02 -0.40
C TYR A 26 15.31 6.80 0.78
N HIS A 27 14.61 6.11 1.67
CA HIS A 27 13.95 6.75 2.82
C HIS A 27 14.96 7.34 3.80
N GLU A 28 16.07 6.62 4.03
CA GLU A 28 17.18 7.09 4.88
C GLU A 28 17.84 8.33 4.29
N ALA A 29 18.09 8.32 2.97
CA ALA A 29 18.67 9.45 2.26
C ALA A 29 17.80 10.71 2.32
N LEU A 30 16.47 10.56 2.39
CA LEU A 30 15.53 11.68 2.54
C LEU A 30 15.13 11.96 3.99
N GLY A 31 15.71 11.25 4.97
CA GLY A 31 15.36 11.40 6.38
C GLY A 31 13.89 11.05 6.70
N ILE A 32 13.25 10.23 5.88
CA ILE A 32 11.87 9.77 6.10
C ILE A 32 11.92 8.60 7.10
N PRO A 33 11.34 8.76 8.31
CA PRO A 33 11.45 7.73 9.33
C PRO A 33 10.59 6.51 9.02
N LEU A 34 11.11 5.32 9.31
CA LEU A 34 10.33 4.09 9.40
C LEU A 34 9.50 4.12 10.68
N LEU A 35 8.18 3.95 10.56
CA LEU A 35 7.26 3.93 11.70
C LEU A 35 6.90 2.51 12.12
N ARG A 36 6.70 1.60 11.16
CA ARG A 36 6.38 0.17 11.42
C ARG A 36 6.94 -0.72 10.32
N GLY A 37 7.29 -1.96 10.67
CA GLY A 37 7.72 -2.99 9.72
C GLY A 37 9.18 -2.83 9.30
N ARG A 38 9.45 -2.91 7.99
CA ARG A 38 10.80 -2.76 7.40
C ARG A 38 10.76 -1.94 6.13
N LEU A 39 11.93 -1.38 5.75
CA LEU A 39 12.12 -0.73 4.46
C LEU A 39 12.38 -1.76 3.34
N LEU A 40 12.29 -1.27 2.10
CA LEU A 40 12.72 -2.00 0.91
C LEU A 40 14.24 -2.21 0.93
N SER A 41 14.64 -3.41 0.56
CA SER A 41 16.03 -3.86 0.57
C SER A 41 16.42 -4.44 -0.80
N VAL A 42 17.71 -4.74 -0.96
CA VAL A 42 18.22 -5.43 -2.17
C VAL A 42 17.58 -6.81 -2.38
N ALA A 43 17.06 -7.44 -1.32
CA ALA A 43 16.40 -8.75 -1.40
C ALA A 43 15.00 -8.65 -2.04
N ASP A 44 14.39 -7.46 -2.07
CA ASP A 44 13.08 -7.21 -2.68
C ASP A 44 13.23 -6.92 -4.20
N GLY A 45 14.12 -7.68 -4.85
CA GLY A 45 14.51 -7.54 -6.24
C GLY A 45 13.73 -8.45 -7.19
N PRO A 46 14.20 -8.61 -8.44
CA PRO A 46 13.58 -9.50 -9.42
C PRO A 46 13.45 -10.94 -8.90
N GLY A 47 12.29 -11.56 -9.10
CA GLY A 47 12.01 -12.94 -8.65
C GLY A 47 11.57 -13.06 -7.18
N ALA A 48 11.68 -12.01 -6.38
CA ALA A 48 11.10 -11.97 -5.03
C ALA A 48 9.59 -11.64 -5.09
N PRO A 49 8.82 -11.96 -4.03
CA PRO A 49 7.46 -11.46 -3.87
C PRO A 49 7.40 -9.93 -3.99
N VAL A 50 6.32 -9.42 -4.59
CA VAL A 50 6.13 -7.97 -4.70
C VAL A 50 5.74 -7.41 -3.34
N VAL A 51 6.55 -6.48 -2.85
CA VAL A 51 6.33 -5.83 -1.55
C VAL A 51 6.34 -4.31 -1.70
N ILE A 52 5.60 -3.64 -0.82
CA ILE A 52 5.51 -2.18 -0.79
C ILE A 52 5.67 -1.63 0.62
N VAL A 53 6.13 -0.39 0.67
CA VAL A 53 6.10 0.47 1.85
C VAL A 53 5.09 1.58 1.60
N ILE A 54 4.30 1.96 2.60
CA ILE A 54 3.24 2.97 2.45
C ILE A 54 3.47 4.18 3.36
N SER A 55 2.95 5.35 2.98
CA SER A 55 2.90 6.51 3.87
C SER A 55 1.95 6.27 5.04
N ASN A 56 2.20 6.95 6.16
CA ASN A 56 1.36 6.86 7.35
C ASN A 56 -0.07 7.33 7.08
N GLU A 57 -0.25 8.35 6.25
CA GLU A 57 -1.56 8.83 5.84
C GLU A 57 -2.32 7.78 5.01
N LEU A 58 -1.65 7.08 4.10
CA LEU A 58 -2.26 5.98 3.37
C LEU A 58 -2.65 4.84 4.32
N ALA A 59 -1.80 4.51 5.30
CA ALA A 59 -2.11 3.54 6.33
C ALA A 59 -3.34 3.93 7.15
N ARG A 60 -3.43 5.19 7.62
CA ARG A 60 -4.57 5.69 8.40
C ARG A 60 -5.89 5.63 7.64
N ARG A 61 -5.89 5.99 6.34
CA ARG A 61 -7.12 6.02 5.54
C ARG A 61 -7.65 4.62 5.21
N TYR A 62 -6.77 3.67 4.93
CA TYR A 62 -7.17 2.32 4.50
C TYR A 62 -7.20 1.28 5.62
N TRP A 63 -6.47 1.52 6.71
CA TRP A 63 -6.43 0.64 7.90
C TRP A 63 -6.54 1.49 9.18
N PRO A 64 -7.65 2.22 9.40
CA PRO A 64 -7.82 3.09 10.57
C PRO A 64 -7.70 2.32 11.89
N ASP A 65 -8.25 1.09 11.93
CA ASP A 65 -8.33 0.26 13.14
C ASP A 65 -7.49 -1.03 13.03
N ALA A 66 -6.59 -1.11 12.04
CA ALA A 66 -5.82 -2.31 11.77
C ALA A 66 -4.35 -2.02 11.43
N SER A 67 -3.49 -3.04 11.58
CA SER A 67 -2.13 -2.96 11.06
C SER A 67 -2.15 -3.24 9.56
N PRO A 68 -1.56 -2.36 8.72
CA PRO A 68 -1.42 -2.64 7.30
C PRO A 68 -0.32 -3.68 7.03
N ILE A 69 0.60 -3.92 7.97
CA ILE A 69 1.73 -4.84 7.77
C ILE A 69 1.22 -6.26 7.51
N GLY A 70 1.69 -6.87 6.43
CA GLY A 70 1.25 -8.19 5.97
C GLY A 70 -0.04 -8.18 5.13
N ALA A 71 -0.72 -7.04 5.02
CA ALA A 71 -1.91 -6.94 4.18
C ALA A 71 -1.55 -7.10 2.70
N THR A 72 -2.41 -7.81 1.97
CA THR A 72 -2.30 -7.93 0.50
C THR A 72 -3.14 -6.82 -0.13
N VAL A 73 -2.50 -6.08 -1.03
CA VAL A 73 -3.13 -5.05 -1.84
C VAL A 73 -3.06 -5.44 -3.30
N HIS A 74 -4.11 -5.16 -4.04
CA HIS A 74 -4.11 -5.29 -5.49
C HIS A 74 -3.69 -3.94 -6.07
N LEU A 75 -2.77 -3.98 -7.04
CA LEU A 75 -2.25 -2.84 -7.80
C LEU A 75 -2.52 -3.14 -9.28
N GLY A 76 -3.74 -2.85 -9.75
CA GLY A 76 -4.17 -3.30 -11.07
C GLY A 76 -4.23 -4.83 -11.17
N SER A 77 -3.44 -5.43 -12.05
CA SER A 77 -3.32 -6.89 -12.20
C SER A 77 -2.35 -7.54 -11.22
N ASP A 78 -1.50 -6.74 -10.57
CA ASP A 78 -0.48 -7.24 -9.65
C ASP A 78 -1.01 -7.29 -8.22
N THR A 79 -0.45 -8.17 -7.39
CA THR A 79 -0.65 -8.14 -5.94
C THR A 79 0.65 -7.75 -5.25
N ALA A 80 0.55 -7.00 -4.17
CA ALA A 80 1.69 -6.62 -3.35
C ALA A 80 1.38 -6.80 -1.87
N THR A 81 2.40 -7.11 -1.08
CA THR A 81 2.28 -7.15 0.38
C THR A 81 2.87 -5.90 1.00
N VAL A 82 2.14 -5.29 1.94
CA VAL A 82 2.67 -4.16 2.71
C VAL A 82 3.65 -4.67 3.75
N VAL A 83 4.91 -4.22 3.68
CA VAL A 83 5.98 -4.64 4.61
C VAL A 83 6.45 -3.51 5.53
N GLY A 84 6.06 -2.28 5.25
CA GLY A 84 6.46 -1.13 6.06
C GLY A 84 5.52 0.07 5.96
N VAL A 85 5.55 0.90 7.00
CA VAL A 85 4.91 2.22 7.05
C VAL A 85 5.97 3.26 7.37
N VAL A 86 6.02 4.33 6.58
CA VAL A 86 6.96 5.43 6.74
C VAL A 86 6.26 6.75 7.06
N GLY A 87 7.02 7.70 7.59
CA GLY A 87 6.56 9.06 7.84
C GLY A 87 6.02 9.71 6.57
N ASP A 88 5.07 10.62 6.75
CA ASP A 88 4.45 11.32 5.62
C ASP A 88 5.41 12.33 5.00
N VAL A 89 5.50 12.33 3.67
CA VAL A 89 6.24 13.36 2.93
C VAL A 89 5.32 14.56 2.73
N ARG A 90 5.69 15.70 3.33
CA ARG A 90 5.02 16.98 3.13
C ARG A 90 5.67 17.74 1.98
N SER A 91 4.88 18.11 0.98
CA SER A 91 5.35 18.96 -0.11
C SER A 91 5.32 20.43 0.33
N GLY A 92 6.44 20.96 0.83
CA GLY A 92 6.79 22.39 0.92
C GLY A 92 5.92 23.34 1.78
N SER A 93 4.64 23.04 1.98
CA SER A 93 3.70 23.85 2.76
C SER A 93 3.28 23.14 4.04
N LEU A 94 3.25 23.86 5.15
CA LEU A 94 2.72 23.41 6.45
C LEU A 94 1.23 23.04 6.39
N THR A 95 0.50 23.52 5.38
CA THR A 95 -0.93 23.27 5.19
C THR A 95 -1.24 22.23 4.11
N ALA A 96 -0.25 21.71 3.41
CA ALA A 96 -0.49 20.69 2.39
C ALA A 96 -0.90 19.37 3.05
N GLU A 97 -1.97 18.75 2.53
CA GLU A 97 -2.35 17.41 2.97
C GLU A 97 -1.17 16.45 2.77
N PRO A 98 -0.92 15.55 3.73
CA PRO A 98 0.13 14.56 3.57
C PRO A 98 -0.18 13.68 2.35
N ARG A 99 0.83 13.44 1.50
CA ARG A 99 0.61 12.67 0.28
C ARG A 99 0.27 11.22 0.61
N LEU A 100 -0.80 10.74 -0.01
CA LEU A 100 -1.08 9.32 -0.13
C LEU A 100 -0.03 8.73 -1.05
N ALA A 101 0.87 7.90 -0.51
CA ALA A 101 1.99 7.40 -1.28
C ALA A 101 2.28 5.95 -0.95
N PHE A 102 2.74 5.21 -1.95
CA PHE A 102 3.41 3.93 -1.74
C PHE A 102 4.69 3.86 -2.56
N TYR A 103 5.62 3.08 -2.02
CA TYR A 103 6.97 2.91 -2.50
C TYR A 103 7.16 1.44 -2.85
N ALA A 104 7.51 1.19 -4.10
CA ALA A 104 7.85 -0.14 -4.60
C ALA A 104 9.34 -0.20 -4.94
N SER A 105 9.90 -1.41 -4.90
CA SER A 105 11.28 -1.66 -5.32
C SER A 105 11.46 -1.18 -6.76
N LEU A 106 12.50 -0.39 -7.02
CA LEU A 106 12.85 0.05 -8.37
C LEU A 106 13.17 -1.14 -9.29
N TYR A 107 13.66 -2.23 -8.72
CA TYR A 107 14.11 -3.41 -9.46
C TYR A 107 12.98 -4.37 -9.81
N GLN A 108 11.84 -4.25 -9.14
CA GLN A 108 10.61 -4.91 -9.54
C GLN A 108 9.85 -3.90 -10.41
N ALA A 109 9.40 -4.28 -11.60
CA ALA A 109 8.66 -3.37 -12.46
C ALA A 109 7.14 -3.64 -12.40
N PRO A 110 6.40 -3.30 -11.31
CA PRO A 110 4.95 -3.49 -11.31
C PRO A 110 4.26 -2.62 -12.37
N SER A 111 3.12 -3.08 -12.88
CA SER A 111 2.31 -2.45 -13.95
C SER A 111 1.97 -0.98 -13.69
N ARG A 112 1.89 -0.16 -14.76
CA ARG A 112 1.77 1.32 -14.68
C ARG A 112 0.41 1.82 -14.17
N ALA A 113 -0.65 1.01 -14.27
CA ALA A 113 -1.97 1.35 -13.78
C ALA A 113 -2.09 0.95 -12.30
N VAL A 114 -2.35 1.93 -11.43
CA VAL A 114 -2.53 1.66 -10.00
C VAL A 114 -4.01 1.83 -9.68
N SER A 115 -4.71 0.73 -9.47
CA SER A 115 -5.95 0.73 -8.70
C SER A 115 -5.63 0.06 -7.36
N PHE A 116 -5.89 0.74 -6.25
CA PHE A 116 -5.54 0.24 -4.92
C PHE A 116 -6.77 -0.41 -4.29
N VAL A 117 -6.80 -1.74 -4.25
CA VAL A 117 -7.86 -2.50 -3.57
C VAL A 117 -7.25 -3.24 -2.40
N VAL A 118 -7.75 -2.94 -1.20
CA VAL A 118 -7.27 -3.56 0.03
C VAL A 118 -8.12 -4.78 0.35
N ARG A 119 -7.46 -5.93 0.53
CA ARG A 119 -8.10 -7.13 1.08
C ARG A 119 -7.53 -7.41 2.46
N ALA A 120 -8.33 -7.17 3.49
CA ALA A 120 -7.99 -7.59 4.85
C ALA A 120 -8.10 -9.14 4.95
N PRO A 121 -7.16 -9.82 5.63
CA PRO A 121 -7.34 -11.22 5.97
C PRO A 121 -8.56 -11.36 6.89
N GLY A 122 -9.43 -12.32 6.60
CA GLY A 122 -10.67 -12.55 7.33
C GLY A 122 -10.41 -12.85 8.80
N GLY A 123 -10.79 -11.92 9.67
CA GLY A 123 -10.87 -12.12 11.11
C GLY A 123 -12.25 -11.74 11.59
N ALA A 124 -13.20 -12.68 11.51
CA ALA A 124 -14.41 -12.65 12.34
C ALA A 124 -15.01 -14.07 12.41
N SER A 125 -14.67 -14.80 13.47
CA SER A 125 -15.66 -15.68 14.09
C SER A 125 -15.32 -15.81 15.57
N GLY A 126 -15.80 -14.83 16.34
CA GLY A 126 -16.32 -15.12 17.65
C GLY A 126 -17.79 -15.45 17.47
N VAL A 127 -18.18 -16.68 17.81
CA VAL A 127 -19.51 -16.94 18.34
C VAL A 127 -19.34 -17.63 19.67
N VAL A 128 -19.90 -16.96 20.67
CA VAL A 128 -20.15 -17.42 22.02
C VAL A 128 -21.00 -18.68 22.00
N GLY A 129 -20.67 -19.62 22.89
CA GLY A 129 -21.42 -20.83 23.20
C GLY A 129 -20.70 -21.59 24.29
#